data_AF-A0A3R8TYB2-F1
#
_entry.id   AF-A0A3R8TYB2-F1
#
_cell.length_a   1.000
_cell.length_b   1.000
_cell.length_c   1.000
_cell.angle_alpha   90.00
_cell.angle_beta   90.00
_cell.angle_gamma   90.00
#
_symmetry.space_group_name_H-M   'P 1'
#
loop_
_entity.id
_entity.type
_entity.pdbx_description
1 polymer ?
#
loop_
_entity_poly.entity_id
_entity_poly.type
_entity_poly.pdbx_seq_one_letter_code
_entity_poly.pdbx_strand_id
1 'polypeptide(L)'
;MQLEDDEEVSRTVAVDKLPCEFHVDGFADEYALHLEIHNSAPASVGALICCAILLIVGALIALLGGLTIVFGPRTVTYNALTGPSLSQFIQLFPGPIFTVGGLMVGVAAFIDNHNGKPPFAPEVYLLLFYELQFAEMPDDPSRISIEYLDDGKFRISLSCT
;
A
#
# COMPACT_ATOMS: atom_id res chain seq x y z
N MET A 1 -33.32 6.85 23.14
CA MET A 1 -31.96 6.79 22.59
C MET A 1 -32.10 6.00 21.31
N GLN A 2 -32.41 6.71 20.21
CA GLN A 2 -32.65 6.11 18.90
C GLN A 2 -31.30 5.86 18.24
N LEU A 3 -31.15 4.66 17.70
CA LEU A 3 -30.07 4.25 16.83
C LEU A 3 -30.20 5.07 15.54
N GLU A 4 -29.18 5.86 15.24
CA GLU A 4 -28.98 6.42 13.91
C GLU A 4 -28.42 5.27 13.06
N ASP A 5 -29.30 4.68 12.26
CA ASP A 5 -28.92 3.79 11.17
C ASP A 5 -28.20 4.67 10.12
N ASP A 6 -26.89 4.49 9.99
CA ASP A 6 -26.10 5.03 8.89
C ASP A 6 -26.61 4.38 7.60
N GLU A 7 -27.50 5.09 6.92
CA GLU A 7 -28.03 4.71 5.61
C GLU A 7 -26.87 4.77 4.61
N GLU A 8 -26.27 3.61 4.35
CA GLU A 8 -25.30 3.39 3.28
C GLU A 8 -26.03 3.66 1.95
N VAL A 9 -25.94 4.90 1.47
CA VAL A 9 -26.54 5.34 0.20
C VAL A 9 -25.77 4.69 -0.95
N SER A 10 -26.05 3.40 -1.20
CA SER A 10 -25.67 2.70 -2.43
C SER A 10 -26.34 3.43 -3.59
N ARG A 11 -25.56 4.20 -4.36
CA ARG A 11 -26.07 4.90 -5.53
C ARG A 11 -26.21 3.92 -6.68
N THR A 12 -27.45 3.66 -7.05
CA THR A 12 -27.82 2.72 -8.10
C THR A 12 -27.63 3.33 -9.49
N VAL A 13 -26.94 2.63 -10.39
CA VAL A 13 -26.82 3.00 -11.82
C VAL A 13 -27.52 1.96 -12.68
N ALA A 14 -28.54 2.38 -13.43
CA ALA A 14 -29.31 1.50 -14.32
C ALA A 14 -28.63 1.35 -15.70
N VAL A 15 -28.38 0.11 -16.11
CA VAL A 15 -27.74 -0.26 -17.37
C VAL A 15 -28.76 -0.97 -18.27
N ASP A 16 -29.20 -0.31 -19.35
CA ASP A 16 -30.36 -0.74 -20.13
C ASP A 16 -30.01 -1.70 -21.30
N LYS A 17 -28.91 -1.48 -22.05
CA LYS A 17 -28.48 -2.33 -23.19
C LYS A 17 -26.97 -2.37 -23.38
N LEU A 18 -26.37 -3.56 -23.53
CA LEU A 18 -24.94 -3.72 -23.83
C LEU A 18 -24.69 -3.75 -25.36
N PRO A 19 -23.62 -3.13 -25.89
CA PRO A 19 -22.72 -2.19 -25.22
C PRO A 19 -23.37 -0.82 -25.01
N CYS A 20 -23.15 -0.21 -23.84
CA CYS A 20 -23.59 1.15 -23.55
C CYS A 20 -22.49 1.99 -22.96
N GLU A 21 -22.58 3.29 -23.23
CA GLU A 21 -21.89 4.32 -22.50
C GLU A 21 -22.88 4.91 -21.50
N PHE A 22 -22.44 5.05 -20.25
CA PHE A 22 -23.23 5.65 -19.19
C PHE A 22 -22.39 6.68 -18.45
N HIS A 23 -23.06 7.71 -17.96
CA HIS A 23 -22.45 8.78 -17.18
C HIS A 23 -22.95 8.67 -15.75
N VAL A 24 -22.03 8.73 -14.79
CA VAL A 24 -22.36 8.72 -13.37
C VAL A 24 -22.22 10.15 -12.85
N ASP A 25 -23.35 10.78 -12.59
CA ASP A 25 -23.40 12.15 -12.09
C ASP A 25 -22.64 12.25 -10.75
N GLY A 26 -21.73 13.22 -10.65
CA GLY A 26 -20.92 13.45 -9.43
C GLY A 26 -19.73 12.50 -9.24
N PHE A 27 -19.54 11.50 -10.11
CA PHE A 27 -18.41 10.57 -10.00
C PHE A 27 -17.06 11.28 -10.12
N ALA A 28 -16.94 12.21 -11.07
CA ALA A 28 -15.68 12.94 -11.30
C ALA A 28 -15.24 13.72 -10.06
N ASP A 29 -16.17 14.42 -9.41
CA ASP A 29 -15.89 15.21 -8.20
C ASP A 29 -15.55 14.30 -7.01
N GLU A 30 -16.28 13.19 -6.84
CA GLU A 30 -16.03 12.24 -5.73
C GLU A 30 -14.73 11.47 -5.91
N TYR A 31 -14.42 11.06 -7.13
CA TYR A 31 -13.15 10.40 -7.44
C TYR A 31 -11.98 11.38 -7.34
N ALA A 32 -12.16 12.65 -7.72
CA ALA A 32 -11.18 13.70 -7.49
C ALA A 32 -10.95 13.93 -5.99
N LEU A 33 -12.00 13.91 -5.17
CA LEU A 33 -11.89 13.97 -3.70
C LEU A 33 -11.18 12.74 -3.13
N HIS A 34 -11.46 11.54 -3.66
CA HIS A 34 -10.75 10.31 -3.26
C HIS A 34 -9.26 10.40 -3.58
N LEU A 35 -8.91 10.86 -4.78
CA LEU A 35 -7.53 11.15 -5.18
C LEU A 35 -6.91 12.23 -4.30
N GLU A 36 -7.65 13.28 -3.95
CA GLU A 36 -7.16 14.34 -3.07
C GLU A 36 -6.93 13.83 -1.67
N ILE A 37 -7.79 13.00 -1.08
CA ILE A 37 -7.57 12.39 0.24
C ILE A 37 -6.35 11.46 0.21
N HIS A 38 -6.19 10.70 -0.87
CA HIS A 38 -5.05 9.80 -1.06
C HIS A 38 -3.73 10.57 -1.23
N ASN A 39 -3.73 11.63 -2.04
CA ASN A 39 -2.57 12.47 -2.32
C ASN A 39 -2.26 13.48 -1.20
N SER A 40 -3.28 13.92 -0.47
CA SER A 40 -3.19 14.90 0.62
C SER A 40 -3.00 14.24 1.97
N ALA A 41 -3.01 12.90 2.07
CA ALA A 41 -2.42 12.20 3.21
C ALA A 41 -0.93 12.53 3.19
N PRO A 42 -0.49 13.57 3.92
CA PRO A 42 0.86 14.04 3.80
C PRO A 42 1.65 13.05 4.64
N ALA A 43 2.24 12.04 4.00
CA ALA A 43 3.52 11.57 4.49
C ALA A 43 4.40 12.82 4.46
N SER A 44 4.42 13.57 5.58
CA SER A 44 5.18 14.81 5.68
C SER A 44 6.57 14.52 5.11
N VAL A 45 7.15 15.43 4.34
CA VAL A 45 8.47 15.19 3.73
C VAL A 45 9.47 14.68 4.76
N GLY A 46 9.34 15.12 6.03
CA GLY A 46 10.06 14.57 7.17
C GLY A 46 9.80 13.08 7.46
N ALA A 47 8.56 12.59 7.42
CA ALA A 47 8.23 11.18 7.57
C ALA A 47 8.85 10.30 6.47
N LEU A 48 8.82 10.73 5.21
CA LEU A 48 9.46 10.00 4.11
C LEU A 48 10.98 9.94 4.29
N ILE A 49 11.60 11.07 4.63
CA ILE A 49 13.05 11.13 4.91
C ILE A 49 13.41 10.24 6.11
N CYS A 50 12.62 10.29 7.19
CA CYS A 50 12.83 9.43 8.35
C CYS A 50 12.70 7.95 8.00
N CYS A 51 11.71 7.55 7.20
CA CYS A 51 11.56 6.16 6.76
C CYS A 51 12.74 5.71 5.90
N ALA A 52 13.19 6.55 4.98
CA ALA A 52 14.36 6.28 4.14
C ALA A 52 15.64 6.13 4.98
N ILE A 53 15.87 7.02 5.95
CA ILE A 53 17.00 6.93 6.87
C ILE A 53 16.91 5.65 7.70
N LEU A 54 15.75 5.34 8.26
CA LEU A 54 15.53 4.13 9.06
C LEU A 54 15.83 2.86 8.25
N LEU A 55 15.40 2.82 7.00
CA LEU A 55 15.63 1.70 6.08
C LEU A 55 17.12 1.57 5.73
N ILE A 56 17.78 2.66 5.34
CA ILE A 56 19.20 2.63 4.95
C ILE A 56 20.07 2.26 6.15
N VAL A 57 19.88 2.92 7.29
CA VAL A 57 20.65 2.67 8.51
C VAL A 57 20.37 1.25 9.03
N GLY A 58 19.10 0.83 9.07
CA GLY A 58 18.71 -0.51 9.45
C GLY A 58 19.36 -1.58 8.56
N ALA A 59 19.35 -1.37 7.24
CA ALA A 59 19.98 -2.27 6.28
C ALA A 59 21.49 -2.36 6.46
N LEU A 60 22.19 -1.24 6.70
CA LEU A 60 23.63 -1.23 6.97
C LEU A 60 23.97 -1.99 8.27
N ILE A 61 23.20 -1.78 9.34
CA ILE A 61 23.37 -2.48 10.61
C ILE A 61 23.11 -3.98 10.44
N ALA A 62 22.04 -4.36 9.74
CA ALA A 62 21.72 -5.74 9.43
C ALA A 62 22.83 -6.38 8.60
N LEU A 63 23.33 -5.69 7.57
CA LEU A 63 24.42 -6.19 6.72
C LEU A 63 25.70 -6.42 7.54
N LEU A 64 26.07 -5.49 8.41
CA LEU A 64 27.25 -5.63 9.29
C LEU A 64 27.11 -6.83 10.24
N GLY A 65 25.94 -6.99 10.88
CA GLY A 65 25.66 -8.15 11.73
C GLY A 65 25.72 -9.46 10.94
N GLY A 66 25.03 -9.51 9.80
CA GLY A 66 24.97 -10.70 8.94
C GLY A 66 26.33 -11.10 8.38
N LEU A 67 27.13 -10.15 7.89
CA LEU A 67 28.50 -10.40 7.43
C LEU A 67 29.36 -10.95 8.57
N THR A 68 29.18 -10.45 9.78
CA THR A 68 29.93 -10.92 10.95
C THR A 68 29.47 -12.29 11.43
N ILE A 69 28.20 -12.66 11.25
CA ILE A 69 27.74 -14.04 11.50
C ILE A 69 28.39 -15.02 10.51
N VAL A 70 28.49 -14.64 9.23
CA VAL A 70 28.98 -15.53 8.16
C VAL A 70 30.51 -15.61 8.11
N PHE A 71 31.17 -14.46 8.22
CA PHE A 71 32.63 -14.32 8.02
C PHE A 71 33.39 -13.95 9.31
N GLY A 72 32.69 -13.77 10.43
CA GLY A 72 33.32 -13.33 11.67
C GLY A 72 34.22 -14.40 12.30
N PRO A 73 35.17 -13.96 13.13
CA PRO A 73 36.05 -14.87 13.86
C PRO A 73 35.26 -15.66 14.92
N ARG A 74 35.63 -16.94 15.12
CA ARG A 74 35.01 -17.78 16.16
C ARG A 74 35.34 -17.32 17.59
N THR A 75 36.45 -16.63 17.76
CA THR A 75 36.95 -16.18 19.06
C THR A 75 37.44 -14.75 18.93
N VAL A 76 36.93 -13.86 19.79
CA VAL A 76 37.34 -12.46 19.87
C VAL A 76 38.13 -12.27 21.17
N THR A 77 39.41 -11.91 21.04
CA THR A 77 40.25 -11.56 22.19
C THR A 77 40.28 -10.05 22.35
N TYR A 78 39.98 -9.55 23.55
CA TYR A 78 40.09 -8.14 23.90
C TYR A 78 40.78 -8.00 25.26
N ASN A 79 41.33 -6.81 25.52
CA ASN A 79 41.97 -6.51 26.80
C ASN A 79 40.88 -6.19 27.84
N ALA A 80 40.82 -6.96 28.93
CA ALA A 80 39.81 -6.78 29.97
C ALA A 80 39.93 -5.45 30.72
N LEU A 81 41.12 -4.83 30.77
CA LEU A 81 41.35 -3.56 31.47
C LEU A 81 40.80 -2.36 30.68
N THR A 82 40.88 -2.39 29.34
CA THR A 82 40.39 -1.30 28.47
C THR A 82 39.05 -1.62 27.82
N GLY A 83 38.59 -2.87 27.87
CA GLY A 83 37.38 -3.34 27.21
C GLY A 83 37.55 -3.60 25.71
N PRO A 84 36.50 -4.11 25.05
CA PRO A 84 36.49 -4.33 23.61
C PRO A 84 36.38 -3.01 22.84
N SER A 85 37.13 -2.91 21.74
CA SER A 85 36.92 -1.87 20.73
C SER A 85 35.56 -2.04 20.03
N LEU A 86 35.09 -1.01 19.34
CA LEU A 86 33.81 -1.04 18.60
C LEU A 86 33.71 -2.23 17.65
N SER A 87 34.78 -2.53 16.90
CA SER A 87 34.82 -3.66 15.98
C SER A 87 34.75 -5.01 16.71
N GLN A 88 35.45 -5.15 17.83
CA GLN A 88 35.38 -6.34 18.68
C GLN A 88 33.99 -6.50 19.30
N PHE A 89 33.33 -5.41 19.67
CA PHE A 89 31.96 -5.43 20.19
C PHE A 89 30.97 -5.92 19.12
N ILE A 90 31.10 -5.43 17.88
CA ILE A 90 30.30 -5.89 16.74
C ILE A 90 30.50 -7.40 16.51
N GLN A 91 31.74 -7.87 16.60
CA GLN A 91 32.08 -9.29 16.48
C GLN A 91 31.58 -10.16 17.63
N LEU A 92 31.42 -9.59 18.83
CA LEU A 92 30.92 -10.32 20.00
C LEU A 92 29.39 -10.49 19.97
N PHE A 93 28.66 -9.53 19.38
CA PHE A 93 27.19 -9.53 19.33
C PHE A 93 26.61 -9.41 17.92
N PRO A 94 27.02 -10.24 16.96
CA PRO A 94 26.61 -10.08 15.57
C PRO A 94 25.12 -10.44 15.36
N GLY A 95 24.60 -11.39 16.13
CA GLY A 95 23.17 -11.76 16.14
C GLY A 95 22.26 -10.60 16.57
N PRO A 96 22.43 -10.04 17.78
CA PRO A 96 21.65 -8.88 18.22
C PRO A 96 21.71 -7.69 17.26
N ILE A 97 22.90 -7.40 16.70
CA ILE A 97 23.08 -6.33 15.70
C ILE A 97 22.26 -6.62 14.45
N PHE A 98 22.34 -7.84 13.91
CA PHE A 98 21.55 -8.26 12.76
C PHE A 98 20.04 -8.08 13.03
N THR A 99 19.57 -8.53 14.19
CA THR A 99 18.15 -8.45 14.57
C THR A 99 17.66 -7.01 14.69
N VAL A 100 18.44 -6.12 15.32
CA VAL A 100 18.07 -4.69 15.43
C VAL A 100 18.00 -4.03 14.06
N GLY A 101 18.98 -4.27 13.20
CA GLY A 101 18.95 -3.75 11.83
C GLY A 101 17.75 -4.28 11.04
N GLY A 102 17.48 -5.58 11.13
CA GLY A 102 16.31 -6.20 10.50
C GLY A 102 14.98 -5.66 11.02
N LEU A 103 14.87 -5.41 12.33
CA LEU A 103 13.68 -4.79 12.92
C LEU A 103 13.45 -3.38 12.39
N MET A 104 14.50 -2.56 12.28
CA MET A 104 14.40 -1.21 11.72
C MET A 104 13.90 -1.24 10.26
N VAL A 105 14.44 -2.15 9.44
CA VAL A 105 13.97 -2.35 8.06
C VAL A 105 12.51 -2.81 8.04
N GLY A 106 12.14 -3.75 8.90
CA GLY A 106 10.76 -4.24 9.02
C GLY A 106 9.77 -3.13 9.39
N VAL A 107 10.13 -2.27 10.33
CA VAL A 107 9.30 -1.10 10.72
C VAL A 107 9.20 -0.10 9.57
N ALA A 108 10.30 0.19 8.88
CA ALA A 108 10.27 1.09 7.72
C ALA A 108 9.34 0.56 6.61
N ALA A 109 9.47 -0.73 6.26
CA ALA A 109 8.63 -1.38 5.24
C ALA A 109 7.16 -1.46 5.68
N PHE A 110 6.90 -1.67 6.97
CA PHE A 110 5.54 -1.68 7.51
C PHE A 110 4.86 -0.32 7.34
N ILE A 111 5.56 0.77 7.67
CA ILE A 111 5.05 2.15 7.51
C ILE A 111 4.81 2.47 6.03
N ASP A 112 5.77 2.12 5.17
CA ASP A 112 5.67 2.34 3.73
C ASP A 112 4.45 1.63 3.13
N ASN A 113 4.24 0.36 3.49
CA ASN A 113 3.10 -0.43 3.02
C ASN A 113 1.73 0.07 3.52
N HIS A 114 1.69 0.79 4.66
CA HIS A 114 0.46 1.42 5.14
C HIS A 114 0.11 2.71 4.38
N ASN A 115 1.12 3.41 3.86
CA ASN A 115 0.94 4.66 3.13
C ASN A 115 0.92 4.46 1.59
N GLY A 116 1.35 3.31 1.09
CA GLY A 116 1.66 3.08 -0.33
C GLY A 116 0.65 2.27 -1.13
N LYS A 117 -0.58 2.04 -0.63
CA LYS A 117 -1.60 1.41 -1.50
C LYS A 117 -1.89 2.37 -2.66
N PRO A 118 -1.70 1.99 -3.94
CA PRO A 118 -2.05 2.87 -5.04
C PRO A 118 -3.54 3.22 -4.95
N PRO A 119 -3.95 4.43 -5.37
CA PRO A 119 -5.37 4.76 -5.43
C PRO A 119 -6.08 3.73 -6.32
N PHE A 120 -7.34 3.42 -5.98
CA PHE A 120 -8.12 2.51 -6.80
C PHE A 120 -8.23 3.06 -8.22
N ALA A 121 -8.14 2.18 -9.22
CA ALA A 121 -8.49 2.57 -10.58
C ALA A 121 -9.96 3.03 -10.63
N PRO A 122 -10.33 3.97 -11.51
CA PRO A 122 -11.70 4.50 -11.59
C PRO A 122 -12.78 3.41 -11.69
N GLU A 123 -12.49 2.32 -12.41
CA GLU A 123 -13.38 1.18 -12.60
C GLU A 123 -13.57 0.37 -11.31
N VAL A 124 -12.49 0.21 -10.54
CA VAL A 124 -12.51 -0.49 -9.24
C VAL A 124 -13.25 0.36 -8.21
N TYR A 125 -13.01 1.68 -8.22
CA TYR A 125 -13.74 2.62 -7.37
C TYR A 125 -15.25 2.58 -7.65
N LEU A 126 -15.64 2.57 -8.93
CA LEU A 126 -17.03 2.45 -9.31
C LEU A 126 -17.67 1.15 -8.78
N LEU A 127 -17.01 0.00 -8.94
CA LEU A 127 -17.54 -1.29 -8.48
C LEU A 127 -17.65 -1.43 -6.95
N LEU A 128 -16.80 -0.72 -6.20
CA LEU A 128 -16.79 -0.75 -4.73
C LEU A 128 -17.84 0.17 -4.10
N PHE A 129 -18.14 1.30 -4.73
CA PHE A 129 -18.98 2.36 -4.15
C PHE A 129 -20.32 2.57 -4.88
N TYR A 130 -20.51 1.94 -6.05
CA TYR A 130 -21.74 2.04 -6.83
C TYR A 130 -22.31 0.66 -7.15
N GLU A 131 -23.61 0.51 -6.97
CA GLU A 131 -24.33 -0.72 -7.32
C GLU A 131 -24.85 -0.63 -8.75
N LEU A 132 -24.27 -1.46 -9.63
CA LEU A 132 -24.68 -1.57 -11.02
C LEU A 132 -25.94 -2.45 -11.12
N GLN A 133 -27.07 -1.85 -11.49
CA GLN A 133 -28.29 -2.59 -11.80
C GLN A 133 -28.44 -2.76 -13.31
N PHE A 134 -28.33 -3.99 -13.77
CA PHE A 134 -28.54 -4.35 -15.18
C PHE A 134 -30.02 -4.63 -15.43
N ALA A 135 -30.63 -3.95 -16.41
CA ALA A 135 -32.01 -4.21 -16.84
C ALA A 135 -32.16 -5.62 -17.45
N GLU A 136 -31.08 -6.12 -18.06
CA GLU A 136 -30.97 -7.48 -18.59
C GLU A 136 -29.62 -8.04 -18.10
N MET A 137 -29.67 -8.95 -17.14
CA MET A 137 -28.46 -9.57 -16.59
C MET A 137 -27.83 -10.45 -17.68
N PRO A 138 -26.58 -10.21 -18.09
CA PRO A 138 -25.95 -11.04 -19.10
C PRO A 138 -25.77 -12.48 -18.58
N ASP A 139 -25.93 -13.46 -19.46
CA ASP A 139 -25.85 -14.90 -19.14
C ASP A 139 -24.52 -15.31 -18.45
N ASP A 140 -23.48 -14.50 -18.60
CA ASP A 140 -22.19 -14.65 -17.94
C ASP A 140 -21.66 -13.26 -17.47
N PRO A 141 -21.76 -12.94 -16.16
CA PRO A 141 -21.27 -11.67 -15.62
C PRO A 141 -19.74 -11.54 -15.71
N SER A 142 -19.01 -12.64 -15.93
CA SER A 142 -17.55 -12.66 -16.07
C SER A 142 -17.07 -12.04 -17.39
N ARG A 143 -17.98 -11.81 -18.35
CA ARG A 143 -17.68 -11.23 -19.66
C ARG A 143 -17.87 -9.71 -19.71
N ILE A 144 -18.19 -9.08 -18.59
CA ILE A 144 -18.41 -7.64 -18.54
C ILE A 144 -17.05 -6.93 -18.39
N SER A 145 -16.67 -6.13 -19.38
CA SER A 145 -15.54 -5.21 -19.28
C SER A 145 -16.06 -3.79 -19.16
N ILE A 146 -15.60 -3.10 -18.11
CA ILE A 146 -15.87 -1.69 -17.85
C ILE A 146 -14.60 -0.91 -18.20
N GLU A 147 -14.73 0.10 -19.05
CA GLU A 147 -13.65 0.98 -19.48
C GLU A 147 -14.00 2.41 -19.05
N TYR A 148 -13.11 3.08 -18.32
CA TYR A 148 -13.24 4.50 -18.03
C TYR A 148 -12.84 5.34 -19.25
N LEU A 149 -13.72 6.22 -19.71
CA LEU A 149 -13.50 7.05 -20.89
C LEU A 149 -12.94 8.42 -20.52
N ASP A 150 -13.69 9.21 -19.76
CA ASP A 150 -13.29 10.48 -19.12
C ASP A 150 -14.50 11.08 -18.38
N ASP A 151 -14.29 12.03 -17.48
CA ASP A 151 -15.35 12.87 -16.88
C ASP A 151 -16.55 12.06 -16.34
N GLY A 152 -16.27 10.98 -15.59
CA GLY A 152 -17.31 10.10 -15.04
C GLY A 152 -18.10 9.29 -16.08
N LYS A 153 -17.62 9.20 -17.33
CA LYS A 153 -18.19 8.34 -18.37
C LYS A 153 -17.49 6.99 -18.39
N PHE A 154 -18.31 5.96 -18.45
CA PHE A 154 -17.89 4.57 -18.50
C PHE A 154 -18.52 3.88 -19.69
N ARG A 155 -17.76 3.00 -20.33
CA ARG A 155 -18.26 2.10 -21.36
C ARG A 155 -18.32 0.69 -20.80
N ILE A 156 -19.47 0.05 -20.92
CA ILE A 156 -19.60 -1.39 -20.66
C ILE A 156 -19.66 -2.13 -21.98
N SER A 157 -18.77 -3.11 -22.15
CA SER A 157 -18.73 -3.98 -23.31
C SER A 157 -18.66 -5.45 -22.89
N LEU A 158 -19.16 -6.33 -23.74
CA LEU A 158 -18.99 -7.77 -23.57
C LEU A 158 -17.63 -8.15 -24.16
N SER A 159 -16.74 -8.67 -23.32
CA SER A 159 -15.48 -9.25 -23.76
C SER A 159 -15.76 -10.52 -24.57
N CYS A 160 -15.56 -10.46 -25.88
CA CYS A 160 -15.57 -11.65 -26.74
C CYS A 160 -14.28 -12.42 -26.49
N THR A 161 -14.38 -13.65 -25.96
CA THR A 161 -13.30 -14.65 -26.01
C THR A 161 -13.59 -15.63 -27.11
#